data_AF-A0A2R6DW07-F1
#
_entry.id   AF-A0A2R6DW07-F1
#
_cell.length_a   1.000
_cell.length_b   1.000
_cell.length_c   1.000
_cell.angle_alpha   90.00
_cell.angle_beta   90.00
_cell.angle_gamma   90.00
#
_symmetry.space_group_name_H-M   'P 1'
#
loop_
_entity.id
_entity.type
_entity.pdbx_description
1 polymer ?
#
loop_
_entity_poly.entity_id
_entity_poly.type
_entity_poly.pdbx_seq_one_letter_code
_entity_poly.pdbx_strand_id
1 'polypeptide(L)' 'MSVTDRFDDRLESVGIAVGVLLVLVGLTTVAGTPWTTKGSIGAAALQVVGALATAAVGAGLVWLARYE' A
#
# COMPACT_ATOMS: atom_id res chain seq x y z
N MET A 1 -23.47 6.35 19.69
CA MET A 1 -22.09 6.04 19.25
C MET A 1 -21.22 7.21 19.70
N SER A 2 -20.36 7.02 20.71
CA SER A 2 -19.52 8.09 21.25
C SER A 2 -18.30 8.28 20.34
N VAL A 3 -17.81 9.51 20.13
CA VAL A 3 -16.60 9.78 19.34
C VAL A 3 -15.37 9.00 19.86
N THR A 4 -15.36 8.69 21.16
CA THR A 4 -14.30 7.91 21.82
C THR A 4 -14.22 6.45 21.35
N ASP A 5 -15.33 5.79 21.02
CA ASP A 5 -15.34 4.37 20.60
C ASP A 5 -14.50 4.12 19.33
N ARG A 6 -14.50 5.08 18.39
CA ARG A 6 -13.68 5.04 17.16
C ARG A 6 -12.18 4.95 17.43
N PHE A 7 -11.71 5.58 18.52
CA PHE A 7 -10.29 5.59 18.87
C PHE A 7 -9.87 4.39 19.70
N ASP A 8 -10.84 3.67 20.28
CA ASP A 8 -10.59 2.37 20.93
C ASP A 8 -10.43 1.24 19.91
N ASP A 9 -10.98 1.37 18.69
CA ASP A 9 -10.68 0.47 17.58
C ASP A 9 -9.31 0.75 16.95
N ARG A 10 -8.29 0.33 17.69
CA ARG A 10 -6.90 0.45 17.27
C ARG A 10 -6.60 -0.36 16.01
N LEU A 11 -7.37 -1.41 15.74
CA LEU A 11 -7.11 -2.29 14.59
C LEU A 11 -7.58 -1.62 13.29
N GLU A 12 -8.76 -0.97 13.28
CA GLU A 12 -9.20 -0.12 12.17
C GLU A 12 -8.14 0.95 11.85
N SER A 13 -7.70 1.69 12.87
CA SER A 13 -6.77 2.82 12.69
C SER A 13 -5.41 2.37 12.18
N VAL A 14 -4.87 1.26 12.71
CA VAL A 14 -3.59 0.69 12.25
C VAL A 14 -3.72 0.10 10.86
N GLY A 15 -4.80 -0.60 10.55
CA GLY A 15 -5.05 -1.18 9.23
C GLY A 15 -5.11 -0.13 8.14
N ILE A 16 -5.80 0.99 8.39
CA ILE A 16 -5.85 2.13 7.46
C ILE A 16 -4.45 2.75 7.30
N ALA A 17 -3.73 3.01 8.40
CA ALA A 17 -2.41 3.65 8.34
C ALA A 17 -1.39 2.81 7.56
N VAL A 18 -1.32 1.50 7.86
CA VAL A 18 -0.46 0.55 7.15
C VAL A 18 -0.88 0.41 5.70
N GLY A 19 -2.20 0.32 5.43
CA GLY A 19 -2.72 0.23 4.08
C GLY A 19 -2.35 1.44 3.21
N VAL A 20 -2.52 2.65 3.74
CA VAL A 20 -2.09 3.89 3.06
C VAL A 20 -0.58 3.91 2.83
N LEU A 21 0.22 3.52 3.83
CA LEU A 21 1.68 3.44 3.67
C LEU A 21 2.07 2.52 2.52
N LEU A 22 1.48 1.33 2.41
CA LEU A 22 1.78 0.38 1.34
C LEU A 22 1.39 0.91 -0.05
N VAL A 23 0.25 1.59 -0.16
CA VAL A 23 -0.15 2.28 -1.40
C VAL A 23 0.92 3.31 -1.78
N LEU A 24 1.32 4.16 -0.83
CA LEU A 24 2.34 5.18 -1.08
C LEU A 24 3.67 4.56 -1.49
N VAL A 25 4.13 3.50 -0.81
CA VAL A 25 5.37 2.79 -1.16
C VAL A 25 5.33 2.27 -2.60
N GLY A 26 4.23 1.62 -3.01
CA GLY A 26 4.07 1.14 -4.38
C GLY A 26 4.12 2.28 -5.39
N LEU A 27 3.39 3.36 -5.14
CA LEU A 27 3.38 4.54 -6.00
C LEU A 27 4.74 5.23 -6.09
N THR A 28 5.41 5.46 -4.96
CA THR A 28 6.75 6.07 -4.94
C THR A 28 7.79 5.20 -5.62
N THR A 29 7.64 3.87 -5.53
CA THR A 29 8.53 2.93 -6.22
C THR A 29 8.38 3.06 -7.73
N VAL A 30 7.16 3.13 -8.25
CA VAL A 30 6.91 3.32 -9.68
C VAL A 30 7.34 4.73 -10.13
N ALA A 31 7.05 5.76 -9.32
CA ALA A 31 7.43 7.15 -9.60
C ALA A 31 8.96 7.34 -9.65
N GLY A 32 9.72 6.53 -8.92
CA GLY A 32 11.18 6.46 -9.05
C GLY A 32 11.68 5.94 -10.40
N THR A 33 10.78 5.54 -11.30
CA THR A 33 11.08 5.06 -12.66
C THR A 33 12.14 3.93 -12.68
N PRO A 34 11.90 2.81 -11.98
CA PRO A 34 12.92 1.80 -11.73
C PRO A 34 13.47 1.16 -13.01
N TRP A 35 12.74 1.24 -14.13
CA TRP A 35 13.20 0.79 -15.44
C TRP A 35 14.35 1.61 -16.02
N THR A 36 14.65 2.79 -15.48
CA THR A 36 15.76 3.64 -15.96
C THR A 36 17.12 3.18 -15.45
N THR A 37 17.17 2.43 -14.35
CA THR A 37 18.43 2.03 -13.68
C THR A 37 18.73 0.53 -13.78
N LYS A 38 17.82 -0.28 -14.33
CA LYS A 38 18.02 -1.73 -14.49
C LYS A 38 18.68 -2.09 -15.81
N GLY A 39 19.66 -2.99 -15.74
CA GLY A 39 20.30 -3.57 -16.92
C GLY A 39 19.46 -4.61 -17.67
N SER A 40 18.31 -5.05 -17.14
CA SER A 40 17.43 -6.00 -17.81
C SER A 40 15.95 -5.59 -17.74
N ILE A 41 15.27 -5.73 -18.89
CA ILE A 41 13.84 -5.42 -19.03
C ILE A 41 13.00 -6.33 -18.15
N GLY A 42 13.35 -7.62 -18.04
CA GLY A 42 12.63 -8.57 -17.19
C GLY A 42 12.65 -8.19 -15.71
N ALA A 43 13.80 -7.77 -15.19
CA ALA A 43 13.90 -7.32 -13.79
C ALA A 43 13.16 -5.99 -13.55
N ALA A 44 13.07 -5.13 -14.57
CA ALA A 44 12.32 -3.88 -14.49
C ALA A 44 10.82 -4.16 -14.44
N ALA A 45 10.32 -5.02 -15.34
CA ALA A 45 8.93 -5.46 -15.36
C ALA A 45 8.53 -6.13 -14.03
N LEU A 46 9.34 -7.05 -13.51
CA LEU A 46 9.07 -7.72 -12.23
C LEU A 46 8.98 -6.72 -11.07
N GLN A 47 9.84 -5.70 -11.05
CA GLN A 47 9.77 -4.67 -10.01
C GLN A 47 8.51 -3.82 -10.11
N VAL A 48 8.10 -3.43 -11.32
CA VAL A 48 6.86 -2.66 -11.51
C VAL A 48 5.65 -3.48 -11.06
N VAL A 49 5.58 -4.76 -11.45
CA VAL A 49 4.52 -5.68 -11.00
C VAL A 49 4.53 -5.82 -9.48
N GLY A 50 5.70 -5.99 -8.86
CA GLY A 50 5.85 -6.04 -7.41
C GLY A 50 5.34 -4.77 -6.73
N ALA A 51 5.70 -3.59 -7.24
CA ALA A 51 5.25 -2.31 -6.70
C ALA A 51 3.73 -2.12 -6.79
N LEU A 52 3.13 -2.53 -7.93
CA LEU A 52 1.67 -2.52 -8.09
C LEU A 52 0.99 -3.51 -7.14
N ALA A 53 1.57 -4.71 -6.95
CA ALA A 53 1.06 -5.69 -5.99
C ALA A 53 1.13 -5.15 -4.55
N THR A 54 2.22 -4.48 -4.16
CA THR A 54 2.32 -3.80 -2.85
C THR A 54 1.23 -2.75 -2.67
N ALA A 55 0.98 -1.93 -3.68
CA ALA A 55 -0.10 -0.94 -3.61
C ALA A 55 -1.48 -1.61 -3.52
N ALA A 56 -1.71 -2.70 -4.24
CA ALA A 56 -2.95 -3.46 -4.19
C ALA A 56 -3.19 -4.07 -2.80
N VAL A 57 -2.15 -4.62 -2.16
CA VAL A 57 -2.24 -5.11 -0.77
C VAL A 57 -2.58 -3.96 0.18
N GLY A 58 -1.95 -2.80 0.03
CA GLY A 58 -2.28 -1.62 0.81
C GLY A 58 -3.74 -1.18 0.68
N ALA A 59 -4.24 -1.11 -0.55
CA ALA A 59 -5.64 -0.80 -0.82
C ALA A 59 -6.58 -1.87 -0.22
N GLY A 60 -6.20 -3.15 -0.30
CA GLY A 60 -6.93 -4.26 0.33
C GLY A 60 -7.00 -4.15 1.86
N LEU A 61 -5.92 -3.71 2.52
CA LEU A 61 -5.92 -3.47 3.96
C LEU A 61 -6.82 -2.29 4.36
N VAL A 62 -6.77 -1.18 3.61
CA VAL A 62 -7.68 -0.04 3.85
C VAL A 62 -9.13 -0.46 3.66
N TRP A 63 -9.41 -1.26 2.63
CA TRP A 63 -10.74 -1.79 2.38
C TRP A 63 -11.18 -2.69 3.55
N LEU A 64 -10.39 -3.70 3.93
CA LEU A 64 -10.76 -4.62 5.00
C LEU A 64 -11.01 -3.87 6.33
N ALA A 65 -10.10 -2.98 6.71
CA ALA A 65 -10.21 -2.18 7.94
C ALA A 65 -11.41 -1.21 7.95
N ARG A 66 -12.06 -0.97 6.81
CA ARG A 66 -13.28 -0.15 6.72
C ARG A 66 -14.57 -0.95 6.80
N TYR A 67 -14.51 -2.24 6.51
CA TYR A 67 -15.68 -3.12 6.41
C TYR A 67 -15.81 -4.08 7.60
N GLU A 68 -14.77 -4.22 8.42
CA GLU A 68 -14.78 -4.88 9.73
C GLU A 68 -14.95 -3.85 10.86
#